data_AF-A0AAU1Y3V7-F1
#
_entry.id   AF-A0AAU1Y3V7-F1
#
_cell.length_a   1.000
_cell.length_b   1.000
_cell.length_c   1.000
_cell.angle_alpha   90.00
_cell.angle_beta   90.00
_cell.angle_gamma   90.00
#
_symmetry.space_group_name_H-M   'P 1'
#
loop_
_entity.id
_entity.type
_entity.pdbx_description
1 polymer ?
#
loop_
_entity_poly.entity_id
_entity_poly.type
_entity_poly.pdbx_seq_one_letter_code
_entity_poly.pdbx_strand_id
1 'polypeptide(L)'
;MSMLTRARRIVPVALLAGVSAVALAASPASAAVNQINVSTSAIPSGANCVYITAEPPSGSGRIGGPYTFNTGGSFQIGSFPVNAGETARFEWHSNNCGPQSFLRTNSYVVPNVSTWNIT
;
A
#
# COMPACT_ATOMS: atom_id res chain seq x y z
N MET A 1 54.08 -64.50 -3.41
CA MET A 1 53.10 -63.88 -4.32
C MET A 1 52.28 -62.89 -3.52
N SER A 2 52.26 -61.65 -3.96
CA SER A 2 51.86 -60.46 -3.22
C SER A 2 50.52 -59.94 -3.73
N MET A 3 49.85 -59.15 -2.87
CA MET A 3 48.93 -58.04 -3.16
C MET A 3 47.43 -58.35 -3.35
N LEU A 4 46.57 -57.88 -2.42
CA LEU A 4 45.86 -56.56 -2.35
C LEU A 4 44.50 -56.67 -3.10
N THR A 5 43.37 -56.03 -2.79
CA THR A 5 42.88 -55.19 -1.69
C THR A 5 41.40 -54.91 -1.96
N ARG A 6 40.62 -54.95 -0.89
CA ARG A 6 39.41 -54.18 -0.56
C ARG A 6 38.92 -53.13 -1.57
N ALA A 7 37.60 -53.12 -1.85
CA ALA A 7 36.90 -51.90 -2.28
C ALA A 7 35.46 -51.86 -1.74
N ARG A 8 35.27 -51.14 -0.63
CA ARG A 8 33.97 -50.56 -0.22
C ARG A 8 33.60 -49.52 -1.29
N ARG A 9 32.46 -49.68 -1.97
CA ARG A 9 31.84 -48.58 -2.74
C ARG A 9 30.65 -48.04 -1.96
N ILE A 10 30.94 -46.96 -1.23
CA ILE A 10 29.97 -45.96 -0.80
C ILE A 10 29.42 -45.36 -2.09
N VAL A 11 28.11 -45.40 -2.28
CA VAL A 11 27.43 -44.67 -3.36
C VAL A 11 27.00 -43.32 -2.77
N PRO A 12 27.67 -42.20 -3.13
CA PRO A 12 27.11 -40.88 -2.91
C PRO A 12 26.12 -40.57 -4.04
N VAL A 13 25.47 -39.41 -3.95
CA VAL A 13 24.59 -38.78 -4.96
C VAL A 13 23.09 -38.91 -4.66
N ALA A 14 22.58 -37.91 -3.95
CA ALA A 14 21.53 -37.08 -4.51
C ALA A 14 21.65 -35.68 -3.88
N LEU A 15 22.43 -34.83 -4.57
CA LEU A 15 22.45 -33.39 -4.36
C LEU A 15 21.02 -32.88 -4.66
N LEU A 16 20.21 -32.67 -3.62
CA LEU A 16 18.95 -31.93 -3.77
C LEU A 16 19.33 -30.47 -4.00
N ALA A 17 19.47 -30.09 -5.27
CA ALA A 17 19.54 -28.70 -5.69
C ALA A 17 18.21 -28.04 -5.31
N GLY A 18 18.18 -27.41 -4.12
CA GLY A 18 17.12 -26.52 -3.71
C GLY A 18 17.13 -25.30 -4.61
N VAL A 19 16.33 -25.35 -5.67
CA VAL A 19 16.02 -24.18 -6.48
C VAL A 19 15.11 -23.30 -5.63
N SER A 20 15.71 -22.49 -4.76
CA SER A 20 15.01 -21.36 -4.16
C SER A 20 14.78 -20.35 -5.29
N ALA A 21 13.67 -20.52 -6.01
CA ALA A 21 13.11 -19.45 -6.80
C ALA A 21 12.68 -18.37 -5.79
N VAL A 22 13.60 -17.46 -5.49
CA VAL A 22 13.25 -16.19 -4.88
C VAL A 22 12.43 -15.50 -5.96
N ALA A 23 11.11 -15.62 -5.87
CA ALA A 23 10.21 -14.70 -6.53
C ALA A 23 10.59 -13.34 -5.96
N LEU A 24 11.48 -12.64 -6.66
CA LEU A 24 11.56 -11.20 -6.58
C LEU A 24 10.15 -10.77 -6.99
N ALA A 25 9.28 -10.59 -6.00
CA ALA A 25 8.06 -9.85 -6.17
C ALA A 25 8.56 -8.50 -6.66
N ALA A 26 8.60 -8.34 -7.98
CA ALA A 26 8.69 -7.03 -8.58
C ALA A 26 7.49 -6.32 -7.97
N SER A 27 7.75 -5.47 -6.97
CA SER A 27 6.81 -4.45 -6.60
C SER A 27 6.34 -3.89 -7.93
N PRO A 28 5.02 -3.88 -8.22
CA PRO A 28 4.57 -3.22 -9.43
C PRO A 28 5.26 -1.86 -9.42
N ALA A 29 5.92 -1.51 -10.52
CA ALA A 29 6.36 -0.14 -10.74
C ALA A 29 5.10 0.70 -10.94
N SER A 30 4.31 0.81 -9.88
CA SER A 30 3.10 1.60 -9.82
C SER A 30 3.59 3.02 -9.75
N ALA A 31 3.17 3.83 -10.72
CA ALA A 31 3.22 5.26 -10.57
C ALA A 31 2.57 5.59 -9.22
N ALA A 32 3.37 6.09 -8.27
CA ALA A 32 2.82 6.67 -7.07
C ALA A 32 1.77 7.70 -7.51
N VAL A 33 0.63 7.76 -6.83
CA VAL A 33 -0.34 8.82 -7.13
C VAL A 33 0.29 10.13 -6.67
N ASN A 34 0.74 10.94 -7.62
CA ASN A 34 1.40 12.21 -7.31
C ASN A 34 0.41 13.27 -6.84
N GLN A 35 -0.88 13.14 -7.18
CA GLN A 35 -1.88 14.11 -6.79
C GLN A 35 -3.27 13.47 -6.63
N ILE A 36 -3.97 13.82 -5.56
CA ILE A 36 -5.38 13.50 -5.36
C ILE A 36 -6.16 14.81 -5.33
N ASN A 37 -7.17 14.92 -6.19
CA ASN A 37 -8.14 16.00 -6.15
C ASN A 37 -9.42 15.48 -5.51
N VAL A 38 -9.84 16.07 -4.39
CA VAL A 38 -11.09 15.72 -3.73
C VAL A 38 -12.12 16.81 -4.01
N SER A 39 -13.19 16.43 -4.71
CA SER A 39 -14.35 17.28 -4.96
C SER A 39 -15.19 17.48 -3.71
N THR A 40 -15.91 18.59 -3.62
CA THR A 40 -16.84 18.90 -2.52
C THR A 40 -17.91 17.83 -2.33
N SER A 41 -18.31 17.15 -3.40
CA SER A 41 -19.29 16.05 -3.40
C SER A 41 -18.81 14.80 -2.62
N ALA A 42 -17.49 14.56 -2.60
CA ALA A 42 -16.90 13.43 -1.89
C ALA A 42 -16.72 13.71 -0.39
N ILE A 43 -16.79 14.97 0.01
CA ILE A 43 -16.53 15.43 1.38
C ILE A 43 -17.84 15.37 2.17
N PRO A 44 -17.89 14.61 3.27
CA PRO A 44 -19.09 14.58 4.10
C PRO A 44 -19.36 15.96 4.73
N SER A 45 -20.64 16.29 4.89
CA SER A 45 -21.06 17.55 5.50
C SER A 45 -20.45 17.72 6.90
N GLY A 46 -19.92 18.92 7.17
CA GLY A 46 -19.26 19.24 8.45
C GLY A 46 -17.82 18.73 8.58
N ALA A 47 -17.27 18.04 7.57
CA ALA A 47 -15.87 17.66 7.56
C ALA A 47 -14.98 18.88 7.30
N ASN A 48 -13.84 18.91 8.00
CA ASN A 48 -12.78 19.89 7.78
C ASN A 48 -11.38 19.24 7.85
N CYS A 49 -11.33 17.93 8.08
CA CYS A 49 -10.11 17.18 8.20
C CYS A 49 -10.24 15.76 7.67
N VAL A 50 -9.15 15.21 7.14
CA VAL A 50 -9.09 13.81 6.71
C VAL A 50 -7.76 13.15 7.05
N TYR A 51 -7.84 11.89 7.49
CA TYR A 51 -6.72 10.97 7.57
C TYR A 51 -6.81 9.94 6.47
N ILE A 52 -5.65 9.50 6.00
CA ILE A 52 -5.62 8.54 4.91
C ILE A 52 -4.73 7.37 5.29
N THR A 53 -5.28 6.17 5.18
CA THR A 53 -4.59 4.90 5.43
C THR A 53 -4.56 4.08 4.14
N ALA A 54 -3.44 3.42 3.86
CA ALA A 54 -3.38 2.37 2.85
C ALA A 54 -3.71 1.04 3.52
N GLU A 55 -4.37 0.19 2.77
CA GLU A 55 -4.49 -1.24 3.03
C GLU A 55 -3.62 -2.02 2.02
N PRO A 56 -3.19 -3.25 2.38
CA PRO A 56 -2.17 -4.02 1.66
C PRO A 56 -2.32 -4.08 0.13
N PRO A 57 -1.20 -4.26 -0.60
CA PRO A 57 0.11 -4.81 -0.16
C PRO A 57 1.10 -3.91 0.61
N SER A 58 0.97 -2.58 0.65
CA SER A 58 1.95 -1.67 1.30
C SER A 58 1.92 -1.67 2.84
N GLY A 59 1.04 -2.48 3.43
CA GLY A 59 0.79 -2.57 4.86
C GLY A 59 -0.37 -1.68 5.31
N SER A 60 -1.09 -2.11 6.34
CA SER A 60 -2.16 -1.34 6.97
C SER A 60 -1.55 -0.23 7.82
N GLY A 61 -1.41 0.95 7.24
CA GLY A 61 -0.70 2.06 7.86
C GLY A 61 -1.26 3.41 7.44
N ARG A 62 -1.12 4.40 8.33
CA ARG A 62 -1.46 5.78 7.99
C ARG A 62 -0.36 6.33 7.09
N ILE A 63 -0.77 6.61 5.86
CA ILE A 63 0.10 7.05 4.76
C ILE A 63 0.04 8.57 4.55
N GLY A 64 -0.91 9.24 5.19
CA GLY A 64 -1.04 10.69 5.13
C GLY A 64 -2.00 11.28 6.16
N GLY A 65 -1.89 12.60 6.32
CA GLY A 65 -2.79 13.42 7.14
C GLY A 65 -2.33 13.62 8.59
N PRO A 66 -2.95 14.58 9.32
CA PRO A 66 -4.23 15.22 9.01
C PRO A 66 -4.10 16.24 7.89
N TYR A 67 -4.93 16.11 6.86
CA TYR A 67 -5.12 17.19 5.89
C TYR A 67 -6.31 18.01 6.33
N THR A 68 -6.06 19.27 6.70
CA THR A 68 -7.10 20.23 7.05
C THR A 68 -7.50 21.02 5.81
N PHE A 69 -8.79 21.29 5.67
CA PHE A 69 -9.35 22.01 4.53
C PHE A 69 -10.56 22.84 4.96
N ASN A 70 -10.88 23.85 4.15
CA ASN A 70 -12.06 24.68 4.38
C ASN A 70 -13.33 23.87 4.10
N THR A 71 -14.26 23.87 5.04
CA THR A 71 -15.55 23.18 4.90
C THR A 71 -16.28 23.68 3.65
N GLY A 72 -16.76 22.74 2.84
CA GLY A 72 -17.49 23.04 1.59
C GLY A 72 -16.60 23.40 0.40
N GLY A 73 -15.27 23.36 0.54
CA GLY A 73 -14.33 23.52 -0.57
C GLY A 73 -13.73 22.20 -1.04
N SER A 74 -13.37 22.12 -2.33
CA SER A 74 -12.51 21.05 -2.84
C SER A 74 -11.08 21.25 -2.35
N PHE A 75 -10.31 20.18 -2.22
CA PHE A 75 -8.90 20.27 -1.85
C PHE A 75 -8.04 19.29 -2.64
N GLN A 76 -6.73 19.54 -2.65
CA GLN A 76 -5.75 18.71 -3.32
C GLN A 76 -4.73 18.19 -2.32
N ILE A 77 -4.35 16.93 -2.47
CA ILE A 77 -3.28 16.29 -1.71
C ILE A 77 -2.16 16.00 -2.71
N GLY A 78 -0.99 16.59 -2.49
CA GLY A 78 0.21 16.30 -3.25
C GLY A 78 0.97 15.10 -2.68
N SER A 79 1.62 14.34 -3.55
CA SER A 79 2.51 13.20 -3.27
C SER A 79 1.90 12.18 -2.30
N PHE A 80 1.12 11.25 -2.84
CA PHE A 80 0.44 10.22 -2.08
C PHE A 80 1.12 8.85 -2.28
N PRO A 81 1.80 8.30 -1.25
CA PRO A 81 2.66 7.12 -1.39
C PRO A 81 1.84 5.82 -1.35
N VAL A 82 0.98 5.65 -2.34
CA VAL A 82 0.22 4.41 -2.58
C VAL A 82 0.49 3.89 -3.96
N ASN A 83 0.38 2.58 -4.07
CA ASN A 83 0.48 1.85 -5.31
C ASN A 83 -0.89 1.70 -5.96
N ALA A 84 -0.92 1.62 -7.29
CA ALA A 84 -2.12 1.28 -8.02
C ALA A 84 -2.61 -0.12 -7.61
N GLY A 85 -3.93 -0.28 -7.48
CA GLY A 85 -4.57 -1.51 -7.03
C GLY A 85 -4.68 -1.66 -5.51
N GLU A 86 -4.07 -0.77 -4.74
CA GLU A 86 -4.26 -0.72 -3.29
C GLU A 86 -5.61 -0.13 -2.91
N THR A 87 -6.02 -0.30 -1.65
CA THR A 87 -7.19 0.39 -1.11
C THR A 87 -6.74 1.56 -0.24
N ALA A 88 -7.13 2.77 -0.62
CA ALA A 88 -6.94 3.97 0.17
C ALA A 88 -8.22 4.27 0.97
N ARG A 89 -8.10 4.37 2.29
CA ARG A 89 -9.18 4.68 3.22
C ARG A 89 -9.06 6.11 3.69
N PHE A 90 -10.11 6.89 3.48
CA PHE A 90 -10.27 8.28 3.86
C PHE A 90 -11.14 8.33 5.10
N GLU A 91 -10.54 8.65 6.23
CA GLU A 91 -11.22 8.82 7.51
C GLU A 91 -11.48 10.31 7.71
N TRP A 92 -12.75 10.71 7.61
CA TRP A 92 -13.20 12.09 7.67
C TRP A 92 -13.50 12.49 9.10
N HIS A 93 -13.04 13.68 9.46
CA HIS A 93 -13.24 14.28 10.77
C HIS A 93 -13.82 15.68 10.65
N SER A 94 -14.63 16.02 11.63
CA SER A 94 -14.98 17.39 11.99
C SER A 94 -13.86 18.02 12.84
N ASN A 95 -14.10 19.21 13.39
CA ASN A 95 -13.09 20.08 13.98
C ASN A 95 -12.05 19.37 14.87
N ASN A 96 -10.80 19.84 14.77
CA ASN A 96 -9.62 19.37 15.51
C ASN A 96 -9.04 18.00 15.11
N CYS A 97 -9.57 17.33 14.07
CA CYS A 97 -9.05 16.03 13.59
C CYS A 97 -8.94 14.97 14.70
N GLY A 98 -9.70 15.09 15.78
CA GLY A 98 -9.60 14.19 16.92
C GLY A 98 -10.37 12.89 16.68
N PRO A 99 -10.09 11.81 17.41
CA PRO A 99 -10.87 10.58 17.32
C PRO A 99 -12.36 10.80 17.66
N GLN A 100 -12.66 11.75 18.55
CA GLN A 100 -14.03 12.14 18.90
C GLN A 100 -14.76 12.92 17.80
N SER A 101 -14.04 13.42 16.79
CA SER A 101 -14.59 14.21 15.69
C SER A 101 -14.83 13.38 14.43
N PHE A 102 -14.69 12.06 14.50
CA PHE A 102 -14.96 11.13 13.39
C PHE A 102 -16.37 11.31 12.82
N LEU A 103 -16.46 11.37 11.50
CA LEU A 103 -17.73 11.47 10.76
C LEU A 103 -18.00 10.21 9.95
N ARG A 104 -17.03 9.80 9.12
CA ARG A 104 -17.21 8.72 8.15
C ARG A 104 -15.87 8.19 7.66
N THR A 105 -15.85 6.93 7.22
CA THR A 105 -14.79 6.40 6.37
C THR A 105 -15.29 6.11 4.96
N ASN A 106 -14.47 6.45 3.96
CA ASN A 106 -14.63 6.01 2.58
C ASN A 106 -13.42 5.19 2.17
N SER A 107 -13.63 4.14 1.38
CA SER A 107 -12.54 3.34 0.82
C SER A 107 -12.61 3.39 -0.69
N TYR A 108 -11.48 3.55 -1.33
CA TYR A 108 -11.38 3.57 -2.78
C TYR A 108 -10.19 2.75 -3.24
N VAL A 109 -10.35 2.04 -4.36
CA VAL A 109 -9.24 1.37 -5.03
C VAL A 109 -8.42 2.43 -5.77
N VAL A 110 -7.11 2.44 -5.51
CA VAL A 110 -6.17 3.38 -6.10
C VAL A 110 -6.05 3.09 -7.61
N PRO A 111 -6.41 4.05 -8.48
CA PRO A 111 -6.27 3.87 -9.92
C PRO A 111 -4.80 3.93 -10.36
N ASN A 112 -4.49 3.31 -11.51
CA ASN A 112 -3.18 3.41 -12.14
C ASN A 112 -3.04 4.72 -12.94
N VAL A 113 -2.92 5.84 -12.23
CA VAL A 113 -2.84 7.21 -12.79
C VAL A 113 -1.95 8.09 -11.91
N SER A 114 -1.34 9.14 -12.50
CA SER A 114 -0.56 10.13 -11.75
C SER A 114 -1.43 11.13 -10.98
N THR A 115 -2.66 11.35 -11.44
CA THR A 115 -3.64 12.25 -10.80
C THR A 115 -4.96 11.52 -10.64
N TRP A 116 -5.43 11.41 -9.40
CA TRP A 116 -6.68 10.74 -9.05
C TRP A 116 -7.72 11.75 -8.58
N ASN A 117 -8.91 11.72 -9.19
CA ASN A 117 -10.03 12.57 -8.78
C ASN A 117 -11.03 11.74 -7.98
N ILE A 118 -11.39 12.22 -6.79
CA ILE A 118 -12.43 11.64 -5.92
C ILE A 118 -13.63 12.58 -5.97
N THR A 119 -14.78 12.03 -6.37
CA THR A 119 -16.04 12.75 -6.58
C THR A 119 -17.16 12.15 -5.80
#